data_AF-A0AAD3HB03-F1
#
_entry.id   AF-A0AAD3HB03-F1
#
_cell.length_a   1.000
_cell.length_b   1.000
_cell.length_c   1.000
_cell.angle_alpha   90.00
_cell.angle_beta   90.00
_cell.angle_gamma   90.00
#
_symmetry.space_group_name_H-M   'P 1'
#
loop_
_entity.id
_entity.type
_entity.pdbx_description
1 polymer ?
#
loop_
_entity_poly.entity_id
_entity_poly.type
_entity_poly.pdbx_seq_one_letter_code
_entity_poly.pdbx_strand_id
1 'polypeptide(L)'
;MGWPSDAEFKRILSGQGNSIINAPVTAEDIIGGLAEQLIVGKTVQKRANKNNKVLRTALPSNLVRHHPNEILDIDFFYSDYAPATGRVTYYRPTEEIVKALNNAIAVHNNRGFTIELVNGDNEFDRIKGKVNATVETCAANEHNPFIEKEIRFVKDRQRCDWDKLPYKQVPKIMVDANIIDMFYWINQHLREGSVLKDLSPGAVIEG
;
A
#
# COMPACT_ATOMS: atom_id res chain seq x y z
N MET A 1 -8.67 6.64 -3.61
CA MET A 1 -9.03 5.35 -4.23
C MET A 1 -7.86 4.71 -4.97
N GLY A 2 -6.89 5.47 -5.50
CA GLY A 2 -5.67 4.88 -6.10
C GLY A 2 -5.91 4.14 -7.41
N TRP A 3 -6.79 4.66 -8.28
CA TRP A 3 -7.11 4.11 -9.61
C TRP A 3 -7.28 2.58 -9.65
N PRO A 4 -8.29 2.04 -8.95
CA PRO A 4 -8.66 0.64 -9.08
C PRO A 4 -9.19 0.36 -10.49
N SER A 5 -9.15 -0.90 -10.93
CA SER A 5 -9.82 -1.31 -12.18
C SER A 5 -11.34 -1.11 -12.09
N ASP A 6 -12.05 -1.05 -13.21
CA ASP A 6 -13.52 -0.90 -13.20
C ASP A 6 -14.22 -1.99 -12.37
N ALA A 7 -13.72 -3.23 -12.43
CA ALA A 7 -14.23 -4.35 -11.65
C ALA A 7 -13.95 -4.16 -10.15
N GLU A 8 -12.73 -3.73 -9.82
CA GLU A 8 -12.31 -3.46 -8.45
C GLU A 8 -13.06 -2.26 -7.86
N PHE A 9 -13.28 -1.21 -8.64
CA PHE A 9 -14.03 -0.02 -8.26
C PHE A 9 -15.49 -0.34 -7.95
N LYS A 10 -16.16 -1.11 -8.82
CA LYS A 10 -17.53 -1.60 -8.58
C LYS A 10 -17.64 -2.41 -7.29
N ARG A 11 -16.64 -3.24 -7.00
CA ARG A 11 -16.58 -4.04 -5.77
C ARG A 11 -16.31 -3.20 -4.51
N ILE A 12 -15.52 -2.14 -4.62
CA ILE A 12 -15.31 -1.21 -3.50
C ILE A 12 -16.61 -0.48 -3.17
N LEU A 13 -17.35 -0.03 -4.19
CA LEU A 13 -18.62 0.68 -4.04
C LEU A 13 -19.77 -0.20 -3.53
N SER A 14 -19.75 -1.50 -3.82
CA SER A 14 -20.75 -2.44 -3.30
C SER A 14 -20.64 -2.68 -1.78
N GLY A 15 -19.64 -2.11 -1.10
CA GLY A 15 -19.43 -2.25 0.34
C GLY A 15 -18.87 -3.62 0.75
N GLN A 16 -18.45 -4.45 -0.21
CA GLN A 16 -17.89 -5.77 0.07
C GLN A 16 -16.60 -5.64 0.91
N GLY A 17 -16.49 -6.46 1.96
CA GLY A 17 -15.35 -6.42 2.89
C GLY A 17 -15.23 -5.15 3.74
N ASN A 18 -16.34 -4.44 4.01
CA ASN A 18 -16.36 -3.17 4.75
C ASN A 18 -15.51 -2.05 4.11
N SER A 19 -15.27 -2.11 2.80
CA SER A 19 -14.39 -1.16 2.08
C SER A 19 -14.85 0.29 2.20
N ILE A 20 -16.11 0.57 1.86
CA ILE A 20 -16.77 1.87 2.08
C ILE A 20 -18.16 1.58 2.65
N ILE A 21 -18.37 1.93 3.92
CA ILE A 21 -19.65 1.74 4.60
C ILE A 21 -20.48 3.01 4.41
N ASN A 22 -21.72 2.88 3.94
CA ASN A 22 -22.64 3.99 3.61
C ASN A 22 -22.21 4.86 2.41
N ALA A 23 -21.67 4.26 1.34
CA ALA A 23 -21.47 4.98 0.09
C ALA A 23 -22.84 5.46 -0.47
N PRO A 24 -23.05 6.76 -0.73
CA PRO A 24 -24.29 7.27 -1.29
C PRO A 24 -24.43 7.02 -2.81
N VAL A 25 -23.42 6.39 -3.42
CA VAL A 25 -23.31 6.13 -4.85
C VAL A 25 -23.18 4.61 -5.04
N THR A 26 -24.02 4.02 -5.90
CA THR A 26 -23.98 2.58 -6.20
C THR A 26 -23.27 2.30 -7.53
N ALA A 27 -22.97 1.02 -7.81
CA ALA A 27 -22.33 0.62 -9.06
C ALA A 27 -23.20 0.92 -10.29
N GLU A 28 -24.53 1.03 -10.13
CA GLU A 28 -25.47 1.42 -11.19
C GLU A 28 -25.41 2.92 -11.52
N ASP A 29 -24.95 3.78 -10.60
CA ASP A 29 -24.77 5.21 -10.83
C ASP A 29 -23.55 5.52 -11.72
N ILE A 30 -22.76 4.50 -12.06
CA ILE A 30 -21.57 4.61 -12.92
C ILE A 30 -22.02 4.66 -14.38
N ILE A 31 -22.36 5.86 -14.84
CA ILE A 31 -22.53 6.18 -16.26
C ILE A 31 -21.37 7.10 -16.64
N GLY A 32 -20.57 6.72 -17.64
CA GLY A 32 -19.43 7.49 -18.13
C GLY A 32 -19.83 8.89 -18.61
N GLY A 33 -19.78 9.87 -17.70
CA GLY A 33 -19.92 11.29 -17.98
C GLY A 33 -18.57 12.03 -17.85
N LEU A 34 -18.47 13.19 -18.50
CA LEU A 34 -17.28 14.04 -18.51
C LEU A 34 -16.82 14.45 -17.09
N ALA A 35 -15.50 14.64 -16.95
CA ALA A 35 -14.80 14.88 -15.71
C ALA A 35 -15.33 16.02 -14.83
N GLU A 36 -15.24 15.75 -13.53
CA GLU A 36 -15.70 16.43 -12.31
C GLU A 36 -15.13 17.85 -12.06
N GLN A 37 -14.97 18.70 -13.07
CA GLN A 37 -14.60 20.12 -12.82
C GLN A 37 -15.77 20.95 -12.24
N LEU A 38 -16.93 20.34 -11.99
CA LEU A 38 -18.17 20.97 -11.49
C LEU A 38 -18.60 20.52 -10.08
N ILE A 39 -17.91 19.57 -9.42
CA ILE A 39 -18.29 19.05 -8.09
C ILE A 39 -17.28 19.49 -7.03
N VAL A 40 -17.03 20.80 -6.95
CA VAL A 40 -16.38 21.39 -5.77
C VAL A 40 -17.22 22.56 -5.28
N GLY A 41 -17.70 22.48 -4.04
CA GLY A 41 -18.33 23.62 -3.39
C GLY A 41 -19.03 23.31 -2.06
N LYS A 42 -18.25 23.34 -0.96
CA LYS A 42 -18.68 23.52 0.44
C LYS A 42 -19.26 22.30 1.18
N THR A 43 -18.38 21.41 1.62
CA THR A 43 -18.59 20.66 2.86
C THR A 43 -17.61 21.14 3.92
N VAL A 44 -18.14 21.67 5.04
CA VAL A 44 -17.36 21.96 6.23
C VAL A 44 -16.98 20.62 6.87
N GLN A 45 -15.68 20.34 6.98
CA GLN A 45 -15.19 19.16 7.68
C GLN A 45 -15.64 19.22 9.14
N LYS A 46 -16.65 18.43 9.52
CA LYS A 46 -16.99 18.26 10.94
C LYS A 46 -15.84 17.52 11.61
N ARG A 47 -15.36 18.03 12.75
CA ARG A 47 -14.36 17.33 13.58
C ARG A 47 -14.88 15.94 13.90
N ALA A 48 -14.19 14.92 13.42
CA ALA A 48 -14.46 13.54 13.81
C ALA A 48 -14.23 13.41 15.33
N ASN A 49 -15.19 12.77 16.01
CA ASN A 49 -15.09 12.49 17.44
C ASN A 49 -13.92 11.51 17.66
N LYS A 50 -12.83 11.97 18.28
CA LYS A 50 -11.60 11.18 18.48
C LYS A 50 -11.74 10.00 19.46
N ASN A 51 -12.95 9.77 19.98
CA ASN A 51 -13.24 8.78 21.02
C ASN A 51 -13.91 7.51 20.50
N ASN A 52 -13.99 7.32 19.18
CA ASN A 52 -14.43 6.03 18.66
C ASN A 52 -13.36 4.99 19.00
N LYS A 53 -13.70 3.99 19.81
CA LYS A 53 -12.89 2.78 19.94
C LYS A 53 -12.74 2.22 18.53
N VAL A 54 -11.54 2.28 17.97
CA VAL A 54 -11.24 1.59 16.71
C VAL A 54 -11.45 0.11 17.01
N LEU A 55 -12.56 -0.43 16.52
CA LEU A 55 -12.84 -1.86 16.61
C LEU A 55 -11.82 -2.53 15.70
N ARG A 56 -10.76 -3.10 16.29
CA ARG A 56 -9.80 -3.90 15.53
C ARG A 56 -10.54 -5.09 14.95
N THR A 57 -10.39 -5.31 13.65
CA THR A 57 -11.02 -6.44 12.99
C THR A 57 -10.47 -7.72 13.60
N ALA A 58 -11.34 -8.67 13.95
CA ALA A 58 -10.89 -9.94 14.50
C ALA A 58 -10.20 -10.75 13.39
N LEU A 59 -8.95 -11.18 13.63
CA LEU A 59 -8.27 -12.10 12.72
C LEU A 59 -8.87 -13.50 12.84
N PRO A 60 -9.12 -14.18 11.72
CA PRO A 60 -9.44 -15.60 11.73
C PRO A 60 -8.32 -16.40 12.40
N SER A 61 -8.63 -17.09 13.50
CA SER A 61 -7.63 -17.81 14.32
C SER A 61 -6.91 -18.93 13.57
N ASN A 62 -7.56 -19.50 12.55
CA ASN A 62 -6.97 -20.48 11.65
C ASN A 62 -5.79 -19.91 10.85
N LEU A 63 -5.82 -18.63 10.50
CA LEU A 63 -4.78 -18.03 9.67
C LEU A 63 -3.45 -17.94 10.42
N VAL A 64 -3.47 -17.37 11.63
CA VAL A 64 -2.29 -17.29 12.51
C VAL A 64 -1.82 -18.70 12.93
N ARG A 65 -2.75 -19.65 13.08
CA ARG A 65 -2.39 -21.03 13.46
C ARG A 65 -1.69 -21.80 12.34
N HIS A 66 -2.09 -21.60 11.09
CA HIS A 66 -1.54 -22.32 9.94
C HIS A 66 -0.37 -21.60 9.27
N HIS A 67 -0.31 -20.28 9.39
CA HIS A 67 0.73 -19.41 8.85
C HIS A 67 1.27 -18.47 9.94
N PRO A 68 1.90 -19.01 11.01
CA PRO A 68 2.44 -18.19 12.09
C PRO A 68 3.71 -17.43 11.68
N ASN A 69 4.41 -17.92 10.65
CA ASN A 69 5.68 -17.39 10.18
C ASN A 69 5.50 -16.86 8.76
N GLU A 70 6.05 -15.67 8.51
CA GLU A 70 5.95 -14.99 7.23
C GLU A 70 7.33 -14.49 6.79
N ILE A 71 7.48 -14.36 5.47
CA ILE A 71 8.69 -13.84 4.83
C ILE A 71 8.37 -12.45 4.30
N LEU A 72 9.26 -11.49 4.55
CA LEU A 72 9.09 -10.13 4.09
C LEU A 72 10.04 -9.86 2.92
N ASP A 73 9.46 -9.65 1.74
CA ASP A 73 10.23 -9.28 0.55
C ASP A 73 10.35 -7.75 0.45
N ILE A 74 11.57 -7.24 0.33
CA ILE A 74 11.88 -5.80 0.26
C ILE A 74 12.58 -5.42 -1.03
N ASP A 75 12.27 -4.21 -1.49
CA ASP A 75 12.96 -3.54 -2.58
C ASP A 75 12.84 -2.03 -2.40
N PHE A 76 13.73 -1.28 -3.02
CA PHE A 76 13.61 0.17 -3.12
C PHE A 76 12.64 0.55 -4.23
N PHE A 77 11.54 1.21 -3.84
CA PHE A 77 10.60 1.75 -4.81
C PHE A 77 11.16 3.00 -5.50
N TYR A 78 11.24 2.97 -6.82
CA TYR A 78 11.63 4.12 -7.66
C TYR A 78 10.43 4.64 -8.45
N SER A 79 10.02 5.87 -8.17
CA SER A 79 9.02 6.58 -8.97
C SER A 79 9.53 6.86 -10.38
N ASP A 80 8.73 6.55 -11.39
CA ASP A 80 9.04 6.92 -12.79
C ASP A 80 8.86 8.43 -13.02
N TYR A 81 8.18 9.12 -12.09
CA TYR A 81 7.94 10.56 -12.15
C TYR A 81 9.08 11.32 -11.49
N ALA A 82 9.79 12.07 -12.33
CA ALA A 82 10.88 12.95 -11.98
C ALA A 82 10.37 14.39 -11.76
N PRO A 83 10.81 15.09 -10.71
CA PRO A 83 10.69 16.54 -10.62
C PRO A 83 11.42 17.20 -11.78
N ALA A 84 11.19 18.51 -11.93
CA ALA A 84 11.83 19.36 -12.93
C ALA A 84 13.36 19.20 -13.02
N THR A 85 13.99 18.65 -11.97
CA THR A 85 15.43 18.45 -11.81
C THR A 85 15.95 17.04 -12.18
N GLY A 86 15.11 16.11 -12.65
CA GLY A 86 15.51 14.74 -13.03
C GLY A 86 15.03 13.64 -12.07
N ARG A 87 15.57 12.41 -12.18
CA ARG A 87 15.16 11.24 -11.35
C ARG A 87 15.19 11.58 -9.85
N VAL A 88 14.12 11.25 -9.13
CA VAL A 88 14.14 11.34 -7.66
C VAL A 88 14.97 10.20 -7.12
N THR A 89 16.18 10.49 -6.66
CA THR A 89 16.90 9.60 -5.75
C THR A 89 16.63 10.05 -4.32
N TYR A 90 16.32 9.09 -3.46
CA TYR A 90 16.16 9.34 -2.03
C TYR A 90 17.49 9.05 -1.34
N TYR A 91 17.84 9.87 -0.35
CA TYR A 91 18.90 9.52 0.58
C TYR A 91 18.44 8.29 1.36
N ARG A 92 19.31 7.28 1.46
CA ARG A 92 18.99 5.95 2.00
C ARG A 92 19.98 5.57 3.10
N PRO A 93 20.00 6.26 4.24
CA PRO A 93 20.91 5.94 5.33
C PRO A 93 20.51 4.61 5.97
N THR A 94 21.51 3.79 6.31
CA THR A 94 21.29 2.44 6.86
C THR A 94 20.42 2.46 8.12
N GLU A 95 20.57 3.48 8.97
CA GLU A 95 19.79 3.62 10.21
C GLU A 95 18.29 3.80 9.95
N GLU A 96 17.92 4.60 8.94
CA GLU A 96 16.50 4.81 8.61
C GLU A 96 15.89 3.54 8.01
N ILE A 97 16.64 2.80 7.20
CA ILE A 97 16.20 1.52 6.63
C ILE A 97 15.94 0.51 7.75
N VAL A 98 16.89 0.36 8.68
CA VAL A 98 16.76 -0.54 9.84
C VAL A 98 15.55 -0.14 10.68
N LYS A 99 15.35 1.15 10.94
CA LYS A 99 14.21 1.65 11.69
C LYS A 99 12.88 1.35 10.99
N ALA A 100 12.79 1.61 9.69
CA ALA A 100 11.58 1.35 8.91
C ALA A 100 11.25 -0.15 8.88
N LEU A 101 12.25 -1.00 8.68
CA LEU A 101 12.05 -2.44 8.62
C LEU A 101 11.68 -3.04 9.98
N ASN A 102 12.32 -2.60 11.07
CA ASN A 102 11.93 -3.02 12.42
C ASN A 102 10.51 -2.57 12.79
N ASN A 103 10.06 -1.40 12.32
CA ASN A 103 8.66 -0.99 12.48
C ASN A 103 7.72 -1.91 11.71
N ALA A 104 8.04 -2.25 10.45
CA ALA A 104 7.24 -3.19 9.67
C ALA A 104 7.16 -4.56 10.35
N ILE A 105 8.29 -5.11 10.81
CA ILE A 105 8.35 -6.37 11.57
C ILE A 105 7.48 -6.28 12.84
N ALA A 106 7.58 -5.18 13.59
CA ALA A 106 6.79 -5.00 14.81
C ALA A 106 5.29 -4.98 14.53
N VAL A 107 4.84 -4.36 13.42
CA VAL A 107 3.43 -4.35 13.03
C VAL A 107 2.92 -5.77 12.78
N HIS A 108 3.69 -6.61 12.06
CA HIS A 108 3.33 -8.01 11.81
C HIS A 108 3.33 -8.84 13.10
N ASN A 109 4.38 -8.72 13.91
CA ASN A 109 4.52 -9.44 15.18
C ASN A 109 3.39 -9.09 16.16
N ASN A 110 2.99 -7.81 16.26
CA ASN A 110 1.87 -7.36 17.08
C ASN A 110 0.52 -7.98 16.69
N ARG A 111 0.46 -8.54 15.47
CA ARG A 111 -0.72 -9.15 14.91
C ARG A 111 -0.69 -10.68 14.97
N GLY A 112 0.44 -11.26 15.39
CA GLY A 112 0.64 -12.69 15.57
C GLY A 112 1.43 -13.37 14.44
N PHE A 113 1.93 -12.61 13.47
CA PHE A 113 2.80 -13.11 12.40
C PHE A 113 4.26 -12.85 12.76
N THR A 114 5.05 -13.90 12.90
CA THR A 114 6.48 -13.81 13.16
C THR A 114 7.22 -13.65 11.84
N ILE A 115 7.91 -12.52 11.66
CA ILE A 115 8.80 -12.33 10.51
C ILE A 115 10.15 -12.96 10.82
N GLU A 116 10.41 -14.14 10.26
CA GLU A 116 11.67 -14.87 10.48
C GLU A 116 12.75 -14.46 9.46
N LEU A 117 12.32 -14.18 8.23
CA LEU A 117 13.17 -13.93 7.10
C LEU A 117 12.73 -12.66 6.35
N VAL A 118 13.72 -11.86 6.00
CA VAL A 118 13.59 -10.70 5.12
C VAL A 118 14.46 -10.96 3.89
N ASN A 119 13.83 -11.03 2.73
CA ASN A 119 14.53 -11.20 1.46
C ASN A 119 14.64 -9.86 0.74
N GLY A 120 15.82 -9.52 0.26
CA GLY A 120 16.04 -8.33 -0.55
C GLY A 120 17.12 -8.53 -1.61
N ASP A 121 17.39 -7.47 -2.35
CA ASP A 121 18.57 -7.41 -3.22
C ASP A 121 19.88 -7.24 -2.43
N ASN A 122 21.02 -7.27 -3.14
CA ASN A 122 22.33 -7.06 -2.54
C ASN A 122 22.50 -5.67 -1.90
N GLU A 123 21.69 -4.66 -2.23
CA GLU A 123 21.76 -3.34 -1.59
C GLU A 123 21.36 -3.39 -0.10
N PHE A 124 20.69 -4.46 0.33
CA PHE A 124 20.32 -4.73 1.73
C PHE A 124 21.38 -5.51 2.53
N ASP A 125 22.53 -5.89 1.97
CA ASP A 125 23.59 -6.56 2.73
C ASP A 125 24.05 -5.75 3.95
N ARG A 126 24.02 -4.41 3.83
CA ARG A 126 24.42 -3.47 4.88
C ARG A 126 23.53 -3.48 6.13
N ILE A 127 22.34 -4.07 6.06
CA ILE A 127 21.39 -4.19 7.19
C ILE A 127 21.42 -5.57 7.85
N LYS A 128 22.18 -6.54 7.31
CA LYS A 128 22.38 -7.85 7.94
C LYS A 128 22.90 -7.70 9.37
N GLY A 129 22.27 -8.41 10.31
CA GLY A 129 22.58 -8.37 11.74
C GLY A 129 22.17 -7.10 12.48
N LYS A 130 21.46 -6.15 11.83
CA LYS A 130 20.97 -4.90 12.45
C LYS A 130 19.46 -4.84 12.62
N VAL A 131 18.74 -5.81 12.06
CA VAL A 131 17.28 -5.88 12.08
C VAL A 131 16.81 -7.08 12.89
N ASN A 132 15.57 -7.04 13.35
CA ASN A 132 14.99 -8.06 14.24
C ASN A 132 14.53 -9.33 13.51
N ALA A 133 15.14 -9.65 12.36
CA ALA A 133 14.86 -10.82 11.54
C ALA A 133 16.13 -11.23 10.78
N THR A 134 16.17 -12.45 10.26
CA THR A 134 17.25 -12.89 9.37
C THR A 134 17.13 -12.16 8.05
N VAL A 135 18.21 -11.58 7.54
CA VAL A 135 18.22 -10.93 6.22
C VAL A 135 18.99 -11.80 5.26
N GLU A 136 18.32 -12.28 4.23
CA GLU A 136 18.93 -12.93 3.08
C GLU A 136 18.86 -12.00 1.87
N THR A 137 19.92 -12.03 1.08
CA THR A 137 20.02 -11.23 -0.13
C THR A 137 20.15 -12.17 -1.31
N CYS A 138 19.34 -11.93 -2.34
CA CYS A 138 19.37 -12.74 -3.54
C CYS A 138 20.68 -12.54 -4.31
N ALA A 139 21.13 -13.56 -5.05
CA ALA A 139 22.32 -13.42 -5.89
C ALA A 139 22.14 -12.30 -6.93
N ALA A 140 23.24 -11.75 -7.44
CA ALA A 140 23.17 -10.75 -8.51
C ALA A 140 22.35 -11.30 -9.70
N ASN A 141 21.37 -10.52 -10.18
CA ASN A 141 20.35 -10.88 -11.18
C ASN A 141 19.25 -11.88 -10.74
N GLU A 142 19.31 -12.44 -9.54
CA GLU A 142 18.21 -13.22 -8.99
C GLU A 142 17.23 -12.25 -8.31
N HIS A 143 16.19 -11.85 -9.03
CA HIS A 143 15.18 -10.94 -8.48
C HIS A 143 14.01 -11.75 -7.92
N ASN A 144 13.42 -11.27 -6.83
CA ASN A 144 12.22 -11.90 -6.30
C ASN A 144 11.01 -11.50 -7.17
N PRO A 145 10.39 -12.45 -7.90
CA PRO A 145 9.31 -12.14 -8.84
C PRO A 145 8.04 -11.63 -8.16
N PHE A 146 7.86 -11.84 -6.85
CA PHE A 146 6.71 -11.34 -6.11
C PHE A 146 6.80 -9.82 -5.89
N ILE A 147 7.91 -9.33 -5.32
CA ILE A 147 8.07 -7.89 -5.06
C ILE A 147 8.14 -7.09 -6.38
N GLU A 148 8.74 -7.65 -7.44
CA GLU A 148 8.75 -7.01 -8.76
C GLU A 148 7.36 -6.80 -9.34
N LYS A 149 6.46 -7.79 -9.18
CA LYS A 149 5.06 -7.68 -9.62
C LYS A 149 4.33 -6.61 -8.82
N GLU A 150 4.55 -6.55 -7.52
CA GLU A 150 3.96 -5.51 -6.65
C GLU A 150 4.45 -4.12 -7.03
N ILE A 151 5.75 -3.93 -7.26
CA ILE A 151 6.30 -2.65 -7.73
C ILE A 151 5.70 -2.25 -9.07
N ARG A 152 5.59 -3.19 -10.01
CA ARG A 152 5.00 -2.91 -11.33
C ARG A 152 3.54 -2.47 -11.18
N PHE A 153 2.77 -3.18 -10.37
CA PHE A 153 1.38 -2.84 -10.08
C PHE A 153 1.22 -1.44 -9.47
N VAL A 154 2.09 -1.10 -8.50
CA VAL A 154 2.13 0.23 -7.89
C VAL A 154 2.52 1.30 -8.92
N LYS A 155 3.51 1.06 -9.78
CA LYS A 155 3.90 1.97 -10.86
C LYS A 155 2.78 2.19 -11.88
N ASP A 156 2.06 1.15 -12.24
CA ASP A 156 0.97 1.26 -13.21
C ASP A 156 -0.16 2.16 -12.67
N ARG A 157 -0.52 2.02 -11.39
CA ARG A 157 -1.47 2.92 -10.73
C ARG A 157 -0.96 4.34 -10.59
N GLN A 158 0.31 4.49 -10.23
CA GLN A 158 0.96 5.78 -10.21
C GLN A 158 0.82 6.46 -11.57
N ARG A 159 1.01 5.73 -12.68
CA ARG A 159 0.83 6.30 -14.02
C ARG A 159 -0.59 6.74 -14.30
N CYS A 160 -1.60 5.98 -13.88
CA CYS A 160 -3.01 6.38 -13.99
C CYS A 160 -3.33 7.66 -13.23
N ASP A 161 -2.72 7.89 -12.06
CA ASP A 161 -2.84 9.16 -11.31
C ASP A 161 -2.33 10.34 -12.10
N TRP A 162 -1.15 10.21 -12.72
CA TRP A 162 -0.50 11.32 -13.40
C TRP A 162 -0.99 11.56 -14.83
N ASP A 163 -1.45 10.52 -15.54
CA ASP A 163 -1.86 10.60 -16.95
C ASP A 163 -2.97 11.63 -17.19
N LYS A 164 -3.88 11.80 -16.23
CA LYS A 164 -5.00 12.75 -16.33
C LYS A 164 -4.67 14.15 -15.85
N LEU A 165 -3.50 14.36 -15.26
CA LEU A 165 -3.12 15.64 -14.69
C LEU A 165 -2.42 16.52 -15.74
N PRO A 166 -2.72 17.83 -15.81
CA PRO A 166 -2.14 18.72 -16.81
C PRO A 166 -0.69 19.14 -16.51
N TYR A 167 0.06 18.32 -15.75
CA TYR A 167 1.41 18.66 -15.29
C TYR A 167 2.47 17.98 -16.16
N LYS A 168 3.37 18.78 -16.74
CA LYS A 168 4.55 18.27 -17.46
C LYS A 168 5.69 17.87 -16.53
N GLN A 169 5.70 18.42 -15.32
CA GLN A 169 6.69 18.19 -14.28
C GLN A 169 5.99 18.28 -12.91
N VAL A 170 6.41 17.43 -11.97
CA VAL A 170 5.74 17.28 -10.68
C VAL A 170 6.74 17.51 -9.54
N PRO A 171 6.49 18.44 -8.60
CA PRO A 171 7.34 18.61 -7.42
C PRO A 171 7.49 17.31 -6.62
N LYS A 172 8.69 17.07 -6.04
CA LYS A 172 8.98 15.88 -5.23
C LYS A 172 7.92 15.63 -4.14
N ILE A 173 7.47 16.68 -3.45
CA ILE A 173 6.46 16.57 -2.39
C ILE A 173 5.12 16.01 -2.88
N MET A 174 4.73 16.30 -4.13
CA MET A 174 3.51 15.75 -4.72
C MET A 174 3.69 14.29 -5.10
N VAL A 175 4.88 13.91 -5.57
CA VAL A 175 5.24 12.50 -5.81
C VAL A 175 5.18 11.71 -4.50
N ASP A 176 5.79 12.23 -3.44
CA ASP A 176 5.79 11.60 -2.11
C ASP A 176 4.37 11.42 -1.56
N ALA A 177 3.55 12.47 -1.63
CA ALA A 177 2.15 12.43 -1.18
C ALA A 177 1.32 11.43 -1.98
N ASN A 178 1.49 11.37 -3.30
CA ASN A 178 0.80 10.40 -4.16
C ASN A 178 1.21 8.96 -3.83
N ILE A 179 2.49 8.69 -3.60
CA ILE A 179 2.97 7.35 -3.23
C ILE A 179 2.37 6.92 -1.88
N ILE A 180 2.36 7.80 -0.88
CA ILE A 180 1.77 7.52 0.44
C ILE A 180 0.27 7.23 0.31
N ASP A 181 -0.48 8.06 -0.42
CA ASP A 181 -1.92 7.88 -0.62
C ASP A 181 -2.21 6.57 -1.37
N MET A 182 -1.42 6.26 -2.40
CA MET A 182 -1.53 5.01 -3.14
C MET A 182 -1.31 3.79 -2.24
N PHE A 183 -0.21 3.71 -1.50
CA PHE A 183 0.03 2.57 -0.59
C PHE A 183 -1.07 2.43 0.46
N TYR A 184 -1.58 3.54 0.97
CA TYR A 184 -2.72 3.53 1.87
C TYR A 184 -3.93 2.87 1.20
N TRP A 185 -4.39 3.35 0.04
CA TRP A 185 -5.58 2.79 -0.62
C TRP A 185 -5.42 1.34 -1.06
N ILE A 186 -4.23 0.95 -1.53
CA ILE A 186 -3.95 -0.44 -1.92
C ILE A 186 -4.15 -1.41 -0.76
N ASN A 187 -3.80 -0.99 0.46
CA ASN A 187 -3.92 -1.83 1.65
C ASN A 187 -5.30 -1.76 2.31
N GLN A 188 -6.09 -0.72 2.05
CA GLN A 188 -7.44 -0.58 2.61
C GLN A 188 -8.49 -1.38 1.83
N HIS A 189 -8.22 -1.74 0.59
CA HIS A 189 -9.17 -2.48 -0.25
C HIS A 189 -8.87 -3.98 -0.30
N LEU A 190 -9.91 -4.78 -0.47
CA LEU A 190 -9.77 -6.22 -0.70
C LEU A 190 -8.91 -6.47 -1.94
N ARG A 191 -8.05 -7.49 -1.94
CA ARG A 191 -7.40 -7.93 -3.18
C ARG A 191 -8.23 -9.00 -3.89
N GLU A 192 -8.30 -8.91 -5.21
CA GLU A 192 -8.93 -9.95 -6.01
C GLU A 192 -8.13 -11.25 -5.89
N GLY A 193 -8.82 -12.38 -5.71
CA GLY A 193 -8.17 -13.67 -5.47
C GLY A 193 -7.63 -13.88 -4.04
N SER A 194 -7.86 -12.95 -3.11
CA SER A 194 -7.53 -13.15 -1.69
C SER A 194 -8.25 -14.37 -1.12
N VAL A 195 -7.52 -15.19 -0.37
CA VAL A 195 -8.09 -16.31 0.41
C VAL A 195 -9.05 -15.78 1.48
N LEU A 196 -8.79 -14.58 1.99
CA LEU A 196 -9.65 -13.85 2.92
C LEU A 196 -10.54 -12.90 2.13
N LYS A 197 -11.77 -13.36 1.87
CA LYS A 197 -12.74 -12.64 1.01
C LYS A 197 -13.26 -11.33 1.61
N ASP A 198 -13.14 -11.18 2.92
CA ASP A 198 -13.74 -10.06 3.67
C ASP A 198 -12.73 -9.20 4.43
N LEU A 199 -11.42 -9.47 4.28
CA LEU A 199 -10.35 -8.73 4.96
C LEU A 199 -9.38 -8.14 3.94
N SER A 200 -9.20 -6.81 4.00
CA SER A 200 -8.15 -6.12 3.25
C SER A 200 -6.77 -6.42 3.88
N PRO A 201 -5.67 -6.28 3.14
CA PRO A 201 -4.32 -6.45 3.69
C PRO A 201 -4.09 -5.63 4.96
N GLY A 202 -4.57 -4.39 4.99
CA GLY A 202 -4.51 -3.51 6.17
C GLY A 202 -5.33 -4.06 7.34
N ALA A 203 -6.52 -4.62 7.12
CA ALA A 203 -7.31 -5.23 8.18
C ALA A 203 -6.65 -6.52 8.75
N VAL A 204 -5.95 -7.27 7.90
CA VAL A 204 -5.19 -8.45 8.32
C VAL A 204 -4.04 -8.04 9.24
N ILE A 205 -3.24 -7.05 8.85
CA ILE A 205 -1.98 -6.70 9.51
C ILE A 205 -2.14 -5.64 10.62
N GLU A 206 -2.92 -4.60 10.41
CA GLU A 206 -3.07 -3.47 11.35
C GLU A 206 -4.29 -3.64 12.28
N GLY A 207 -5.38 -4.23 11.74
CA GLY A 207 -6.60 -4.59 12.46
C GLY A 207 -7.73 -3.59 12.33
#